data_AF-A0A6P5WSL8-F1
#
_entry.id   AF-A0A6P5WSL8-F1
#
_cell.length_a   1.000
_cell.length_b   1.000
_cell.length_c   1.000
_cell.angle_alpha   90.00
_cell.angle_beta   90.00
_cell.angle_gamma   90.00
#
_symmetry.space_group_name_H-M   'P 1'
#
loop_
_entity.id
_entity.type
_entity.pdbx_description
1 polymer ?
#
loop_
_entity_poly.entity_id
_entity_poly.type
_entity_poly.pdbx_seq_one_letter_code
_entity_poly.pdbx_strand_id
1 'polypeptide(L)'
;MQGFSDGGADLAQLQSTMRTIEVACTSIQMHINPTAAEATILSLAQSPQPYKACQFILENSQVANARFQAVAAIRDAAIREWSFLSNEDRRSLISFCLCFIMQHASSPEGYVQAKVSSVAAQLMKRGWLEFTAAEKEAFFYQVKQAILGAHGVDVQFIGVNFLESLISEFSPSTSSAMGLPREFHEQCRTSLELNYLKTFYFWARDAALSVTNKIIESDAVIPEVKVCTAALRLMLQILNWEFRHDTNSTKVMDMFKISKS
;
A
#
# COMPACT_ATOMS: atom_id res chain seq x y z
N MET A 1 -14.99 -33.83 -26.47
CA MET A 1 -15.83 -33.24 -25.41
C MET A 1 -15.17 -33.55 -24.07
N GLN A 2 -14.32 -32.67 -23.57
CA GLN A 2 -13.77 -32.76 -22.20
C GLN A 2 -13.17 -31.38 -21.88
N GLY A 3 -13.81 -30.65 -20.98
CA GLY A 3 -13.40 -29.29 -20.64
C GLY A 3 -14.52 -28.45 -20.05
N PHE A 4 -15.13 -28.90 -18.95
CA PHE A 4 -16.06 -28.07 -18.16
C PHE A 4 -16.03 -28.35 -16.64
N SER A 5 -15.17 -29.23 -16.13
CA SER A 5 -15.23 -29.69 -14.73
C SER A 5 -14.24 -29.01 -13.77
N ASP A 6 -13.22 -28.31 -14.28
CA ASP A 6 -12.09 -27.84 -13.46
C ASP A 6 -12.38 -26.51 -12.72
N GLY A 7 -13.09 -25.58 -13.38
CA GLY A 7 -13.43 -24.28 -12.77
C GLY A 7 -14.44 -24.34 -11.62
N GLY A 8 -15.30 -25.38 -11.58
CA GLY A 8 -16.29 -25.54 -10.52
C GLY A 8 -15.69 -26.01 -9.19
N ALA A 9 -14.68 -26.89 -9.24
CA ALA A 9 -14.01 -27.41 -8.06
C ALA A 9 -13.13 -26.35 -7.38
N ASP A 10 -12.41 -25.56 -8.19
CA ASP A 10 -11.60 -24.44 -7.74
C ASP A 10 -12.46 -23.34 -7.08
N LEU A 11 -13.62 -22.98 -7.66
CA LEU A 11 -14.54 -22.03 -7.03
C LEU A 11 -15.11 -22.54 -5.69
N ALA A 12 -15.47 -23.82 -5.61
CA ALA A 12 -15.96 -24.41 -4.37
C ALA A 12 -14.88 -24.39 -3.26
N GLN A 13 -13.61 -24.61 -3.62
CA GLN A 13 -12.49 -24.51 -2.70
C GLN A 13 -12.27 -23.07 -2.20
N LEU A 14 -12.35 -22.07 -3.09
CA LEU A 14 -12.24 -20.66 -2.74
C LEU A 14 -13.37 -20.24 -1.77
N GLN A 15 -14.61 -20.64 -2.05
CA GLN A 15 -15.75 -20.39 -1.17
C GLN A 15 -15.61 -21.07 0.19
N SER A 16 -15.11 -22.31 0.21
CA SER A 16 -14.85 -23.05 1.46
C SER A 16 -13.80 -22.36 2.32
N THR A 17 -12.69 -21.93 1.71
CA THR A 17 -11.63 -21.18 2.38
C THR A 17 -12.18 -19.87 2.94
N MET A 18 -12.94 -19.11 2.16
CA MET A 18 -13.57 -17.87 2.60
C MET A 18 -14.46 -18.08 3.83
N ARG A 19 -15.39 -19.04 3.79
CA ARG A 19 -16.28 -19.34 4.93
C ARG A 19 -15.50 -19.73 6.17
N THR A 20 -14.43 -20.51 6.01
CA THR A 20 -13.58 -20.94 7.13
C THR A 20 -12.93 -19.74 7.81
N ILE A 21 -12.44 -18.76 7.04
CA ILE A 21 -11.83 -17.54 7.56
C ILE A 21 -12.87 -16.59 8.17
N GLU A 22 -14.06 -16.48 7.59
CA GLU A 22 -15.18 -15.71 8.15
C GLU A 22 -15.61 -16.24 9.52
N VAL A 23 -15.74 -17.57 9.64
CA VAL A 23 -16.06 -18.24 10.91
C VAL A 23 -14.95 -18.05 11.92
N ALA A 24 -13.67 -18.15 11.53
CA ALA A 24 -12.55 -17.89 12.41
C ALA A 24 -12.55 -16.44 12.93
N CYS A 25 -12.75 -15.46 12.05
CA CYS A 25 -12.82 -14.05 12.44
C CYS A 25 -13.99 -13.77 13.41
N THR A 26 -15.16 -14.36 13.14
CA THR A 26 -16.33 -14.24 14.02
C THR A 26 -16.08 -14.91 15.37
N SER A 27 -15.42 -16.06 15.38
CA SER A 27 -15.05 -16.80 16.60
C SER A 27 -14.14 -15.97 17.51
N ILE A 28 -13.15 -15.27 16.96
CA ILE A 28 -12.29 -14.34 17.73
C ILE A 28 -13.13 -13.20 18.32
N GLN A 29 -13.99 -12.58 17.52
CA GLN A 29 -14.84 -11.47 17.97
C GLN A 29 -15.81 -11.88 19.08
N MET A 30 -16.32 -13.10 19.03
CA MET A 30 -17.24 -13.66 20.03
C MET A 30 -16.51 -14.35 21.20
N HIS A 31 -15.17 -14.34 21.22
CA HIS A 31 -14.32 -15.05 22.18
C HIS A 31 -14.59 -16.56 22.29
N ILE A 32 -15.00 -17.19 21.19
CA ILE A 32 -15.24 -18.64 21.11
C ILE A 32 -14.00 -19.31 20.55
N ASN A 33 -13.26 -20.04 21.40
CA ASN A 33 -12.03 -20.76 21.04
C ASN A 33 -11.04 -19.92 20.18
N PRO A 34 -10.58 -18.76 20.69
CA PRO A 34 -9.75 -17.83 19.92
C PRO A 34 -8.46 -18.48 19.40
N THR A 35 -7.85 -19.39 20.16
CA THR A 35 -6.63 -20.08 19.75
C THR A 35 -6.81 -20.91 18.48
N ALA A 36 -7.92 -21.65 18.34
CA ALA A 36 -8.19 -22.43 17.14
C ALA A 36 -8.49 -21.52 15.93
N ALA A 37 -9.19 -20.41 16.16
CA ALA A 37 -9.48 -19.43 15.13
C ALA A 37 -8.21 -18.71 14.63
N GLU A 38 -7.32 -18.32 15.54
CA GLU A 38 -6.01 -17.74 15.22
C GLU A 38 -5.15 -18.72 14.41
N ALA A 39 -5.10 -20.00 14.82
CA ALA A 39 -4.38 -21.02 14.07
C ALA A 39 -4.93 -21.19 12.65
N THR A 40 -6.25 -21.09 12.49
CA THR A 40 -6.92 -21.15 11.18
C THR A 40 -6.53 -19.95 10.30
N ILE A 41 -6.55 -18.73 10.84
CA ILE A 41 -6.12 -17.53 10.11
C ILE A 41 -4.63 -17.61 9.75
N LEU A 42 -3.79 -18.05 10.68
CA LEU A 42 -2.37 -18.22 10.45
C LEU A 42 -2.08 -19.25 9.35
N SER A 43 -2.87 -20.33 9.29
CA SER A 43 -2.72 -21.36 8.26
C SER A 43 -2.91 -20.82 6.85
N LEU A 44 -3.78 -19.82 6.65
CA LEU A 44 -3.96 -19.15 5.36
C LEU A 44 -2.67 -18.44 4.94
N ALA A 45 -2.07 -17.66 5.85
CA ALA A 45 -0.84 -16.92 5.57
C ALA A 45 0.37 -17.84 5.32
N GLN A 46 0.39 -19.01 5.96
CA GLN A 46 1.47 -20.00 5.82
C GLN A 46 1.29 -20.95 4.63
N SER A 47 0.08 -21.01 4.05
CA SER A 47 -0.18 -21.84 2.87
C SER A 47 0.64 -21.35 1.67
N PRO A 48 1.05 -22.26 0.77
CA PRO A 48 1.81 -21.89 -0.43
C PRO A 48 0.91 -21.14 -1.41
N GLN A 49 1.36 -19.99 -1.90
CA GLN A 49 0.65 -19.18 -2.89
C GLN A 49 -0.84 -18.90 -2.56
N PRO A 50 -1.16 -18.28 -1.40
CA PRO A 50 -2.54 -18.02 -0.98
C PRO A 50 -3.24 -16.93 -1.79
N TYR A 51 -2.55 -16.29 -2.74
CA TYR A 51 -2.95 -15.05 -3.39
C TYR A 51 -4.36 -15.11 -3.98
N LYS A 52 -4.70 -16.17 -4.73
CA LYS A 52 -6.02 -16.33 -5.35
C LYS A 52 -7.14 -16.44 -4.31
N ALA A 53 -6.92 -17.21 -3.25
CA ALA A 53 -7.87 -17.32 -2.14
C ALA A 53 -8.04 -15.99 -1.40
N CYS A 54 -6.94 -15.29 -1.12
CA CYS A 54 -7.00 -13.99 -0.46
C CYS A 54 -7.68 -12.90 -1.30
N GLN A 55 -7.39 -12.85 -2.61
CA GLN A 55 -8.07 -11.96 -3.56
C GLN A 55 -9.58 -12.24 -3.58
N PHE A 56 -9.96 -13.52 -3.67
CA PHE A 56 -11.36 -13.93 -3.61
C PHE A 56 -12.05 -13.51 -2.31
N ILE A 57 -11.42 -13.72 -1.15
CA ILE A 57 -11.95 -13.29 0.15
C ILE A 57 -12.11 -11.77 0.18
N LEU A 58 -11.11 -11.03 -0.30
CA LEU A 58 -11.12 -9.57 -0.29
C LEU A 58 -12.27 -8.98 -1.11
N GLU A 59 -12.58 -9.59 -2.26
CA GLU A 59 -13.65 -9.15 -3.16
C GLU A 59 -15.06 -9.61 -2.76
N ASN A 60 -15.19 -10.80 -2.12
CA ASN A 60 -16.50 -11.45 -1.95
C ASN A 60 -16.99 -11.51 -0.50
N SER A 61 -16.08 -11.45 0.49
CA SER A 61 -16.47 -11.62 1.89
C SER A 61 -17.24 -10.42 2.43
N GLN A 62 -18.34 -10.70 3.11
CA GLN A 62 -19.13 -9.69 3.82
C GLN A 62 -18.54 -9.37 5.21
N VAL A 63 -17.55 -10.15 5.67
CA VAL A 63 -16.90 -9.95 6.96
C VAL A 63 -15.64 -9.12 6.79
N ALA A 64 -15.67 -7.87 7.25
CA ALA A 64 -14.56 -6.92 7.13
C ALA A 64 -13.25 -7.43 7.76
N ASN A 65 -13.34 -8.18 8.87
CA ASN A 65 -12.19 -8.82 9.49
C ASN A 65 -11.59 -9.93 8.61
N ALA A 66 -12.40 -10.70 7.89
CA ALA A 66 -11.88 -11.71 6.95
C ALA A 66 -11.13 -11.05 5.79
N ARG A 67 -11.68 -9.97 5.24
CA ARG A 67 -11.01 -9.12 4.24
C ARG A 67 -9.66 -8.58 4.76
N PHE A 68 -9.64 -8.06 5.98
CA PHE A 68 -8.41 -7.58 6.64
C PHE A 68 -7.35 -8.68 6.78
N GLN A 69 -7.74 -9.87 7.24
CA GLN A 69 -6.83 -11.01 7.41
C GLN A 69 -6.31 -11.55 6.08
N ALA A 70 -7.15 -11.60 5.04
CA ALA A 70 -6.74 -12.01 3.70
C ALA A 70 -5.64 -11.09 3.13
N VAL A 71 -5.77 -9.77 3.33
CA VAL A 71 -4.77 -8.78 2.90
C VAL A 71 -3.47 -8.93 3.70
N ALA A 72 -3.56 -9.20 5.01
CA ALA A 72 -2.39 -9.51 5.82
C ALA A 72 -1.67 -10.78 5.34
N ALA A 73 -2.42 -11.82 4.99
CA ALA A 73 -1.89 -13.06 4.43
C ALA A 73 -1.21 -12.85 3.06
N ILE A 74 -1.73 -11.97 2.19
CA ILE A 74 -1.05 -11.57 0.94
C ILE A 74 0.33 -11.00 1.25
N ARG A 75 0.44 -10.08 2.22
CA ARG A 75 1.72 -9.50 2.64
C ARG A 75 2.70 -10.58 3.09
N ASP A 76 2.27 -11.42 4.03
CA ASP A 76 3.13 -12.42 4.68
C ASP A 76 3.64 -13.44 3.67
N ALA A 77 2.77 -13.92 2.79
CA ALA A 77 3.14 -14.84 1.72
C ALA A 77 4.07 -14.17 0.70
N ALA A 78 3.76 -12.95 0.25
CA ALA A 78 4.55 -12.27 -0.75
C ALA A 78 5.97 -11.93 -0.24
N ILE A 79 6.14 -11.52 1.02
CA ILE A 79 7.46 -11.26 1.60
C ILE A 79 8.26 -12.57 1.67
N ARG A 80 7.64 -13.66 2.13
CA ARG A 80 8.27 -14.99 2.26
C ARG A 80 8.67 -15.57 0.91
N GLU A 81 7.81 -15.44 -0.09
CA GLU A 81 7.95 -16.11 -1.39
C GLU A 81 8.50 -15.18 -2.48
N TRP A 82 8.91 -13.95 -2.13
CA TRP A 82 9.22 -12.90 -3.09
C TRP A 82 10.16 -13.33 -4.21
N SER A 83 11.25 -14.03 -3.86
CA SER A 83 12.26 -14.52 -4.81
C SER A 83 11.72 -15.58 -5.79
N PHE A 84 10.63 -16.26 -5.44
CA PHE A 84 9.99 -17.28 -6.26
C PHE A 84 8.87 -16.73 -7.14
N LEU A 85 8.34 -15.54 -6.82
CA LEU A 85 7.34 -14.85 -7.64
C LEU A 85 7.98 -14.33 -8.92
N SER A 86 7.26 -14.44 -10.05
CA SER A 86 7.68 -13.79 -11.29
C SER A 86 7.56 -12.26 -11.17
N ASN A 87 8.26 -11.52 -12.03
CA ASN A 87 8.11 -10.06 -12.10
C ASN A 87 6.68 -9.65 -12.46
N GLU A 88 5.95 -10.49 -13.19
CA GLU A 88 4.54 -10.25 -13.49
C GLU A 88 3.66 -10.42 -12.25
N ASP A 89 3.84 -11.50 -11.49
CA ASP A 89 3.09 -11.75 -10.25
C ASP A 89 3.32 -10.66 -9.20
N ARG A 90 4.58 -10.21 -9.04
CA ARG A 90 4.91 -9.10 -8.14
C ARG A 90 4.14 -7.83 -8.50
N ARG A 91 4.08 -7.50 -9.80
CA ARG A 91 3.37 -6.30 -10.29
C ARG A 91 1.85 -6.47 -10.24
N SER A 92 1.33 -7.66 -10.51
CA SER A 92 -0.10 -7.93 -10.48
C SER A 92 -0.65 -7.84 -9.07
N LEU A 93 0.08 -8.30 -8.04
CA LEU A 93 -0.30 -8.16 -6.64
C LEU A 93 -0.39 -6.70 -6.19
N ILE A 94 0.61 -5.87 -6.57
CA ILE A 94 0.59 -4.43 -6.28
C ILE A 94 -0.59 -3.77 -6.99
N SER A 95 -0.75 -4.04 -8.29
CA SER A 95 -1.82 -3.47 -9.10
C SER A 95 -3.20 -3.87 -8.58
N PHE A 96 -3.38 -5.12 -8.15
CA PHE A 96 -4.60 -5.59 -7.53
C PHE A 96 -4.94 -4.77 -6.28
N CYS A 97 -3.98 -4.58 -5.36
CA CYS A 97 -4.22 -3.80 -4.15
C CYS A 97 -4.57 -2.34 -4.46
N LEU A 98 -3.88 -1.72 -5.43
CA LEU A 98 -4.17 -0.36 -5.88
C LEU A 98 -5.56 -0.26 -6.52
N CYS A 99 -5.92 -1.15 -7.44
CA CYS A 99 -7.24 -1.19 -8.05
C CYS A 99 -8.34 -1.36 -7.00
N PHE A 100 -8.14 -2.28 -6.04
CA PHE A 100 -9.10 -2.56 -4.98
C PHE A 100 -9.43 -1.31 -4.16
N ILE A 101 -8.42 -0.57 -3.69
CA ILE A 101 -8.68 0.61 -2.86
C ILE A 101 -9.39 1.73 -3.63
N MET A 102 -9.13 1.85 -4.94
CA MET A 102 -9.81 2.85 -5.77
C MET A 102 -11.25 2.46 -6.06
N GLN A 103 -11.51 1.19 -6.36
CA GLN A 103 -12.86 0.68 -6.64
C GLN A 103 -13.77 0.71 -5.41
N HIS A 104 -13.19 0.52 -4.21
CA HIS A 104 -13.92 0.47 -2.95
C HIS A 104 -13.70 1.73 -2.09
N ALA A 105 -13.37 2.87 -2.71
CA ALA A 105 -12.99 4.09 -1.99
C ALA A 105 -14.09 4.65 -1.06
N SER A 106 -15.36 4.38 -1.36
CA SER A 106 -16.53 4.78 -0.57
C SER A 106 -16.92 3.77 0.52
N SER A 107 -16.17 2.68 0.68
CA SER A 107 -16.44 1.66 1.71
C SER A 107 -16.40 2.28 3.12
N PRO A 108 -17.37 1.93 4.00
CA PRO A 108 -17.37 2.41 5.38
C PRO A 108 -16.26 1.74 6.22
N GLU A 109 -15.66 0.65 5.74
CA GLU A 109 -14.60 -0.07 6.44
C GLU A 109 -13.21 0.51 6.17
N GLY A 110 -13.02 1.78 6.58
CA GLY A 110 -11.77 2.52 6.32
C GLY A 110 -10.50 1.83 6.83
N TYR A 111 -10.59 0.99 7.86
CA TYR A 111 -9.45 0.22 8.37
C TYR A 111 -9.00 -0.89 7.40
N VAL A 112 -9.91 -1.47 6.62
CA VAL A 112 -9.58 -2.43 5.55
C VAL A 112 -8.87 -1.69 4.42
N GLN A 113 -9.40 -0.52 4.02
CA GLN A 113 -8.75 0.33 3.01
C GLN A 113 -7.33 0.70 3.42
N ALA A 114 -7.14 1.19 4.65
CA ALA A 114 -5.82 1.52 5.18
C ALA A 114 -4.87 0.30 5.20
N LYS A 115 -5.39 -0.89 5.52
CA LYS A 115 -4.60 -2.12 5.49
C LYS A 115 -4.15 -2.48 4.08
N VAL A 116 -5.04 -2.39 3.08
CA VAL A 116 -4.70 -2.65 1.68
C VAL A 116 -3.70 -1.62 1.16
N SER A 117 -3.87 -0.34 1.47
CA SER A 117 -2.90 0.71 1.12
C SER A 117 -1.51 0.45 1.71
N SER A 118 -1.46 0.05 2.99
CA SER A 118 -0.19 -0.33 3.65
C SER A 118 0.46 -1.55 3.00
N VAL A 119 -0.32 -2.59 2.67
CA VAL A 119 0.24 -3.77 1.99
C VAL A 119 0.71 -3.44 0.58
N ALA A 120 -0.02 -2.63 -0.19
CA ALA A 120 0.44 -2.15 -1.48
C ALA A 120 1.78 -1.40 -1.38
N ALA A 121 1.92 -0.50 -0.40
CA ALA A 121 3.16 0.21 -0.11
C ALA A 121 4.32 -0.75 0.25
N GLN A 122 4.03 -1.78 1.06
CA GLN A 122 5.01 -2.79 1.46
C GLN A 122 5.49 -3.63 0.28
N LEU A 123 4.58 -4.08 -0.59
CA LEU A 123 4.94 -4.81 -1.80
C LEU A 123 5.72 -3.93 -2.79
N MET A 124 5.34 -2.66 -2.94
CA MET A 124 6.09 -1.70 -3.75
C MET A 124 7.50 -1.48 -3.21
N LYS A 125 7.67 -1.29 -1.90
CA LYS A 125 8.99 -1.16 -1.27
C LYS A 125 9.81 -2.44 -1.42
N ARG A 126 9.19 -3.60 -1.20
CA ARG A 126 9.86 -4.90 -1.30
C ARG A 126 10.47 -5.14 -2.67
N GLY A 127 9.79 -4.71 -3.73
CA GLY A 127 10.29 -4.77 -5.11
C GLY A 127 11.02 -3.53 -5.60
N TRP A 128 11.20 -2.50 -4.77
CA TRP A 128 11.54 -1.15 -5.23
C TRP A 128 12.83 -1.11 -6.07
N LEU A 129 13.87 -1.80 -5.63
CA LEU A 129 15.15 -1.83 -6.34
C LEU A 129 15.17 -2.81 -7.53
N GLU A 130 14.19 -3.71 -7.60
CA GLU A 130 14.05 -4.70 -8.68
C GLU A 130 13.21 -4.15 -9.85
N PHE A 131 12.27 -3.25 -9.56
CA PHE A 131 11.44 -2.61 -10.58
C PHE A 131 12.21 -1.56 -11.38
N THR A 132 11.96 -1.50 -12.68
CA THR A 132 12.41 -0.42 -13.56
C THR A 132 11.68 0.89 -13.24
N ALA A 133 12.19 2.02 -13.74
CA ALA A 133 11.50 3.30 -13.63
C ALA A 133 10.11 3.27 -14.29
N ALA A 134 9.99 2.66 -15.47
CA ALA A 134 8.71 2.55 -16.20
C ALA A 134 7.65 1.75 -15.41
N GLU A 135 8.05 0.68 -14.73
CA GLU A 135 7.14 -0.10 -13.88
C GLU A 135 6.65 0.69 -12.67
N LYS A 136 7.53 1.47 -12.03
CA LYS A 136 7.13 2.39 -10.95
C LYS A 136 6.17 3.46 -11.45
N GLU A 137 6.45 4.07 -12.59
CA GLU A 137 5.57 5.07 -13.21
C GLU A 137 4.19 4.51 -13.55
N ALA A 138 4.08 3.24 -13.94
CA ALA A 138 2.78 2.61 -14.20
C ALA A 138 1.90 2.53 -12.95
N PHE A 139 2.48 2.25 -11.77
CA PHE A 139 1.76 2.31 -10.50
C PHE A 139 1.37 3.75 -10.15
N PHE A 140 2.33 4.67 -10.28
CA PHE A 140 2.10 6.07 -9.93
C PHE A 140 1.14 6.79 -10.86
N TYR A 141 0.99 6.36 -12.10
CA TYR A 141 0.00 6.88 -13.01
C TYR A 141 -1.42 6.71 -12.44
N GLN A 142 -1.77 5.51 -11.97
CA GLN A 142 -3.08 5.23 -11.38
C GLN A 142 -3.32 6.08 -10.13
N VAL A 143 -2.31 6.17 -9.25
CA VAL A 143 -2.36 6.99 -8.03
C VAL A 143 -2.54 8.47 -8.37
N LYS A 144 -1.83 8.99 -9.37
CA LYS A 144 -1.97 10.36 -9.84
C LYS A 144 -3.37 10.63 -10.36
N GLN A 145 -3.93 9.73 -11.18
CA GLN A 145 -5.31 9.88 -11.69
C GLN A 145 -6.35 9.90 -10.56
N ALA A 146 -6.12 9.13 -9.48
CA ALA A 146 -6.96 9.20 -8.29
C ALA A 146 -6.87 10.58 -7.62
N ILE A 147 -5.64 11.07 -7.38
CA ILE A 147 -5.39 12.35 -6.69
C ILE A 147 -5.91 13.57 -7.46
N LEU A 148 -5.96 13.50 -8.80
CA LEU A 148 -6.56 14.55 -9.63
C LEU A 148 -8.08 14.70 -9.40
N GLY A 149 -8.73 13.73 -8.77
CA GLY A 149 -10.13 13.82 -8.34
C GLY A 149 -11.17 13.59 -9.44
N ALA A 150 -10.75 13.20 -10.65
CA ALA A 150 -11.67 12.94 -11.78
C ALA A 150 -12.69 11.82 -11.49
N HIS A 151 -12.38 10.92 -10.56
CA HIS A 151 -13.20 9.77 -10.18
C HIS A 151 -13.97 9.99 -8.87
N GLY A 152 -14.07 11.23 -8.39
CA GLY A 152 -14.82 11.59 -7.18
C GLY A 152 -13.94 11.77 -5.93
N VAL A 153 -14.52 12.39 -4.91
CA VAL A 153 -13.83 12.85 -3.69
C VAL A 153 -13.30 11.67 -2.85
N ASP A 154 -14.01 10.54 -2.83
CA ASP A 154 -13.57 9.33 -2.12
C ASP A 154 -12.28 8.77 -2.73
N VAL A 155 -12.25 8.60 -4.05
CA VAL A 155 -11.08 8.10 -4.78
C VAL A 155 -9.90 9.07 -4.64
N GLN A 156 -10.19 10.38 -4.66
CA GLN A 156 -9.19 11.42 -4.40
C GLN A 156 -8.54 11.26 -3.02
N PHE A 157 -9.38 11.10 -1.98
CA PHE A 157 -8.93 10.90 -0.60
C PHE A 157 -8.09 9.62 -0.47
N ILE A 158 -8.52 8.52 -1.07
CA ILE A 158 -7.76 7.25 -1.07
C ILE A 158 -6.40 7.40 -1.77
N GLY A 159 -6.35 8.10 -2.91
CA GLY A 159 -5.09 8.37 -3.62
C GLY A 159 -4.08 9.12 -2.74
N VAL A 160 -4.53 10.12 -1.98
CA VAL A 160 -3.69 10.86 -1.05
C VAL A 160 -3.22 9.99 0.12
N ASN A 161 -4.13 9.23 0.76
CA ASN A 161 -3.79 8.33 1.88
C ASN A 161 -2.86 7.18 1.46
N PHE A 162 -2.96 6.71 0.22
CA PHE A 162 -2.03 5.72 -0.31
C PHE A 162 -0.61 6.29 -0.35
N LEU A 163 -0.41 7.53 -0.82
CA LEU A 163 0.91 8.16 -0.78
C LEU A 163 1.42 8.35 0.64
N GLU A 164 0.55 8.71 1.59
CA GLU A 164 0.91 8.79 3.01
C GLU A 164 1.43 7.43 3.53
N SER A 165 0.72 6.34 3.18
CA SER A 165 1.13 4.98 3.52
C SER A 165 2.47 4.60 2.87
N LEU A 166 2.67 5.00 1.61
CA LEU A 166 3.92 4.75 0.89
C LEU A 166 5.10 5.47 1.51
N ILE A 167 4.98 6.77 1.79
CA ILE A 167 6.05 7.55 2.42
C ILE A 167 6.37 7.00 3.82
N SER A 168 5.33 6.64 4.58
CA SER A 168 5.51 5.99 5.89
C SER A 168 6.31 4.70 5.77
N GLU A 169 6.00 3.85 4.80
CA GLU A 169 6.71 2.59 4.61
C GLU A 169 8.19 2.80 4.26
N PHE A 170 8.55 3.90 3.58
CA PHE A 170 9.94 4.23 3.23
C PHE A 170 10.71 4.97 4.34
N SER A 171 10.00 5.56 5.31
CA SER A 171 10.63 6.20 6.47
C SER A 171 11.25 5.15 7.41
N PRO A 172 12.43 5.40 8.00
CA PRO A 172 13.07 4.46 8.94
C PRO A 172 12.23 4.18 10.19
N SER A 173 11.50 5.17 10.71
CA SER A 173 10.75 5.04 11.96
C SER A 173 9.50 4.18 11.85
N THR A 174 9.00 4.01 10.62
CA THR A 174 7.72 3.35 10.32
C THR A 174 7.83 2.24 9.29
N SER A 175 9.04 1.97 8.77
CA SER A 175 9.30 0.87 7.86
C SER A 175 8.95 -0.47 8.50
N SER A 176 8.25 -1.31 7.76
CA SER A 176 7.97 -2.68 8.17
C SER A 176 9.23 -3.55 8.14
N ALA A 177 9.25 -4.58 8.99
CA ALA A 177 10.28 -5.61 8.96
C ALA A 177 10.00 -6.57 7.80
N MET A 178 10.86 -6.53 6.78
CA MET A 178 10.78 -7.39 5.59
C MET A 178 11.83 -8.51 5.57
N GLY A 179 12.61 -8.66 6.65
CA GLY A 179 13.74 -9.60 6.68
C GLY A 179 14.89 -9.22 5.74
N LEU A 180 15.00 -7.94 5.37
CA LEU A 180 16.03 -7.43 4.45
C LEU A 180 17.11 -6.62 5.20
N PRO A 181 18.33 -6.54 4.66
CA PRO A 181 19.41 -5.75 5.24
C PRO A 181 19.07 -4.27 5.33
N ARG A 182 19.61 -3.56 6.32
CA ARG A 182 19.40 -2.12 6.51
C ARG A 182 19.75 -1.31 5.27
N GLU A 183 20.80 -1.71 4.55
CA GLU A 183 21.29 -1.08 3.33
C GLU A 183 20.20 -1.04 2.24
N PHE A 184 19.38 -2.10 2.14
CA PHE A 184 18.24 -2.13 1.22
C PHE A 184 17.24 -1.02 1.56
N HIS A 185 16.88 -0.88 2.85
CA HIS A 185 15.95 0.15 3.30
C HIS A 185 16.51 1.56 3.06
N GLU A 186 17.81 1.77 3.25
CA GLU A 186 18.46 3.06 3.00
C GLU A 186 18.53 3.41 1.51
N GLN A 187 18.80 2.44 0.64
CA GLN A 187 18.75 2.64 -0.82
C GLN A 187 17.33 3.00 -1.29
N CYS A 188 16.31 2.30 -0.77
CA CYS A 188 14.90 2.62 -1.05
C CYS A 188 14.57 4.05 -0.61
N ARG A 189 14.92 4.42 0.63
CA ARG A 189 14.73 5.77 1.18
C ARG A 189 15.34 6.84 0.29
N THR A 190 16.60 6.65 -0.08
CA THR A 190 17.38 7.60 -0.90
C THR A 190 16.77 7.73 -2.31
N SER A 191 16.38 6.61 -2.90
CA SER A 191 15.71 6.59 -4.20
C SER A 191 14.35 7.30 -4.18
N LEU A 192 13.53 7.11 -3.14
CA LEU A 192 12.25 7.82 -2.99
C LEU A 192 12.47 9.33 -2.84
N GLU A 193 13.43 9.70 -1.99
CA GLU A 193 13.77 11.09 -1.68
C GLU A 193 14.16 11.88 -2.92
N LEU A 194 15.13 11.36 -3.69
CA LEU A 194 15.70 12.06 -4.84
C LEU A 194 14.73 12.15 -6.03
N ASN A 195 13.92 11.11 -6.25
CA ASN A 195 13.16 10.96 -7.49
C ASN A 195 11.67 11.28 -7.36
N TYR A 196 11.07 11.18 -6.16
CA TYR A 196 9.60 11.14 -6.03
C TYR A 196 9.01 12.11 -5.01
N LEU A 197 9.67 12.39 -3.88
CA LEU A 197 9.06 13.20 -2.80
C LEU A 197 8.61 14.59 -3.27
N LYS A 198 9.42 15.28 -4.08
CA LYS A 198 9.06 16.58 -4.65
C LYS A 198 7.79 16.50 -5.53
N THR A 199 7.68 15.44 -6.33
CA THR A 199 6.52 15.18 -7.20
C THR A 199 5.28 14.92 -6.36
N PHE A 200 5.38 14.09 -5.32
CA PHE A 200 4.26 13.80 -4.42
C PHE A 200 3.79 15.03 -3.64
N TYR A 201 4.72 15.91 -3.25
CA TYR A 201 4.38 17.18 -2.63
C TYR A 201 3.51 18.04 -3.56
N PHE A 202 3.87 18.15 -4.84
CA PHE A 202 3.04 18.87 -5.79
C PHE A 202 1.67 18.23 -6.00
N TRP A 203 1.58 16.91 -6.07
CA TRP A 203 0.28 16.24 -6.18
C TRP A 203 -0.61 16.49 -4.97
N ALA A 204 -0.04 16.45 -3.76
CA ALA A 204 -0.76 16.78 -2.53
C ALA A 204 -1.24 18.24 -2.53
N ARG A 205 -0.37 19.18 -2.89
CA ARG A 205 -0.72 20.61 -3.02
C ARG A 205 -1.86 20.80 -4.02
N ASP A 206 -1.75 20.22 -5.20
CA ASP A 206 -2.74 20.38 -6.27
C ASP A 206 -4.09 19.75 -5.87
N ALA A 207 -4.08 18.64 -5.13
CA ALA A 207 -5.29 18.05 -4.54
C ALA A 207 -5.96 18.99 -3.53
N ALA A 208 -5.20 19.59 -2.62
CA ALA A 208 -5.73 20.58 -1.67
C ALA A 208 -6.35 21.76 -2.42
N LEU A 209 -5.64 22.33 -3.40
CA LEU A 209 -6.13 23.46 -4.20
C LEU A 209 -7.40 23.11 -4.98
N SER A 210 -7.52 21.88 -5.49
CA SER A 210 -8.68 21.45 -6.28
C SER A 210 -10.00 21.48 -5.51
N VAL A 211 -9.94 21.39 -4.18
CA VAL A 211 -11.13 21.36 -3.31
C VAL A 211 -11.36 22.67 -2.55
N THR A 212 -10.38 23.58 -2.53
CA THR A 212 -10.42 24.83 -1.75
C THR A 212 -11.63 25.70 -2.05
N ASN A 213 -11.94 25.97 -3.33
CA ASN A 213 -13.04 26.86 -3.68
C ASN A 213 -14.38 26.31 -3.17
N LYS A 214 -14.61 25.01 -3.31
CA LYS A 214 -15.82 24.35 -2.80
C LYS A 214 -15.94 24.47 -1.28
N ILE A 215 -14.82 24.39 -0.56
CA ILE A 215 -14.78 24.54 0.91
C ILE A 215 -15.10 25.99 1.31
N ILE A 216 -14.52 26.97 0.62
CA ILE A 216 -14.73 28.40 0.93
C ILE A 216 -16.17 28.83 0.63
N GLU A 217 -16.76 28.30 -0.43
CA GLU A 217 -18.12 28.65 -0.88
C GLU A 217 -19.23 27.92 -0.10
N SER A 218 -18.89 27.01 0.81
CA SER A 218 -19.87 26.19 1.53
C SER A 218 -20.01 26.60 2.99
N ASP A 219 -21.25 26.84 3.41
CA ASP A 219 -21.61 27.04 4.83
C ASP A 219 -21.91 25.72 5.57
N ALA A 220 -21.70 24.56 4.93
CA ALA A 220 -22.01 23.23 5.46
C ALA A 220 -20.79 22.30 5.47
N VAL A 221 -20.89 21.20 6.21
CA VAL A 221 -19.85 20.15 6.19
C VAL A 221 -19.91 19.42 4.86
N ILE A 222 -18.84 19.56 4.06
CA ILE A 222 -18.71 18.91 2.74
C ILE A 222 -17.63 17.83 2.75
N PRO A 223 -17.78 16.76 1.94
CA PRO A 223 -16.83 15.66 1.89
C PRO A 223 -15.42 16.10 1.45
N GLU A 224 -15.30 17.18 0.67
CA GLU A 224 -14.04 17.76 0.21
C GLU A 224 -13.05 18.11 1.33
N VAL A 225 -13.54 18.45 2.53
CA VAL A 225 -12.69 18.78 3.68
C VAL A 225 -11.71 17.66 3.98
N LYS A 226 -12.13 16.38 3.86
CA LYS A 226 -11.25 15.23 4.14
C LYS A 226 -10.08 15.13 3.16
N VAL A 227 -10.27 15.51 1.89
CA VAL A 227 -9.21 15.54 0.88
C VAL A 227 -8.20 16.63 1.25
N CYS A 228 -8.69 17.83 1.57
CA CYS A 228 -7.82 18.94 1.97
C CYS A 228 -7.01 18.58 3.23
N THR A 229 -7.66 18.00 4.26
CA THR A 229 -6.99 17.54 5.47
C THR A 229 -5.93 16.47 5.18
N ALA A 230 -6.25 15.45 4.38
CA ALA A 230 -5.30 14.41 4.00
C ALA A 230 -4.11 14.98 3.20
N ALA A 231 -4.37 15.92 2.28
CA ALA A 231 -3.33 16.55 1.46
C ALA A 231 -2.38 17.40 2.30
N LEU A 232 -2.91 18.19 3.25
CA LEU A 232 -2.10 18.97 4.20
C LEU A 232 -1.26 18.05 5.09
N ARG A 233 -1.83 16.94 5.59
CA ARG A 233 -1.09 15.92 6.35
C ARG A 233 0.05 15.31 5.55
N LEU A 234 -0.20 14.94 4.30
CA LEU A 234 0.81 14.39 3.40
C LEU A 234 1.94 15.40 3.13
N MET A 235 1.60 16.66 2.87
CA MET A 235 2.60 17.72 2.71
C MET A 235 3.43 17.90 3.98
N LEU A 236 2.81 17.90 5.17
CA LEU A 236 3.51 17.98 6.44
C LEU A 236 4.44 16.78 6.65
N GLN A 237 4.00 15.57 6.32
CA GLN A 237 4.84 14.37 6.39
C GLN A 237 6.07 14.47 5.48
N ILE A 238 5.89 14.97 4.25
CA ILE A 238 7.01 15.18 3.31
C ILE A 238 7.96 16.26 3.83
N LEU A 239 7.45 17.37 4.37
CA LEU A 239 8.29 18.45 4.90
C LEU A 239 9.06 18.03 6.16
N ASN A 240 8.50 17.12 6.95
CA ASN A 240 9.17 16.51 8.10
C ASN A 240 10.06 15.32 7.71
N TRP A 241 10.20 15.01 6.42
CA TRP A 241 11.15 14.02 5.97
C TRP A 241 12.57 14.49 6.31
N GLU A 242 13.34 13.62 6.94
CA GLU A 242 14.75 13.86 7.23
C GLU A 242 15.56 13.76 5.93
N PHE A 243 15.60 14.83 5.14
CA PHE A 243 16.37 14.87 3.89
C PHE A 243 17.86 14.68 4.18
N ARG A 244 18.49 13.75 3.45
CA ARG A 244 19.93 13.57 3.49
C ARG A 244 20.53 14.67 2.63
N HIS A 245 20.93 15.78 3.25
CA HIS A 245 21.82 16.73 2.60
C HIS A 245 23.09 16.01 2.14
N ASP A 246 23.67 16.44 1.01
CA ASP A 246 25.03 16.05 0.62
C ASP A 246 26.03 16.58 1.68
N THR A 247 26.12 15.91 2.82
CA THR A 247 27.17 16.13 3.83
C THR A 247 28.55 15.71 3.31
N ASN A 248 28.64 15.22 2.06
CA ASN A 248 29.90 14.92 1.38
C ASN A 248 30.46 16.09 0.54
N SER A 249 29.71 17.17 0.32
CA SER A 249 30.27 18.35 -0.37
C SER A 249 31.29 19.12 0.48
N THR A 250 31.32 18.90 1.80
CA THR A 250 32.26 19.56 2.72
C THR A 250 33.61 18.84 2.85
N LYS A 251 33.76 17.59 2.38
CA LYS A 251 35.05 16.88 2.40
C LYS A 251 35.95 17.18 1.19
N VAL A 252 35.43 17.81 0.14
CA VAL A 252 36.23 18.17 -1.05
C VAL A 252 36.97 19.51 -0.88
N MET A 253 36.58 20.35 0.08
CA MET A 253 37.28 21.62 0.35
C MET A 253 38.55 21.49 1.21
N ASP A 254 38.72 20.39 1.95
CA ASP A 254 39.95 20.17 2.75
C ASP A 254 41.07 19.47 1.97
N MET A 255 40.80 18.99 0.76
CA MET A 255 41.81 18.36 -0.11
C MET A 255 42.59 19.35 -0.99
N PHE A 256 42.22 20.63 -0.99
CA PHE A 256 42.89 21.69 -1.78
C PHE A 256 43.81 22.62 -0.96
N LYS A 257 44.14 22.27 0.30
CA LYS A 257 45.06 23.06 1.15
C LYS A 257 46.44 22.45 1.38
N ILE A 258 46.87 21.45 0.61
CA ILE A 258 48.24 20.92 0.69
C ILE A 258 48.91 21.02 -0.68
N SER A 259 49.33 22.23 -1.04
CA SER A 259 50.44 22.47 -1.98
C SER A 259 50.88 23.93 -1.86
N LYS A 260 51.65 24.23 -0.80
CA LYS A 260 52.65 25.30 -0.78
C LYS A 260 53.75 24.89 0.20
N SER A 261 54.79 24.29 -0.34
CA SER A 261 56.18 24.50 0.07
C SER A 261 57.08 24.23 -1.12
#